data_AF-A0A8B7PNY1-F1
#
_entry.id   AF-A0A8B7PNY1-F1
#
_cell.length_a   1.000
_cell.length_b   1.000
_cell.length_c   1.000
_cell.angle_alpha   90.00
_cell.angle_beta   90.00
_cell.angle_gamma   90.00
#
_symmetry.space_group_name_H-M   'P 1'
#
loop_
_entity.id
_entity.type
_entity.pdbx_description
1 polymer ?
#
loop_
_entity_poly.entity_id
_entity_poly.type
_entity_poly.pdbx_seq_one_letter_code
_entity_poly.pdbx_strand_id
1 'polypeptide(L)'
;MTFKMARGKAHQTLLALCLCYAVVETISAPMDVATRADGSVLVGDMLYSADQWQSLLAKNLDSIAKLWPKVNGVVKIPYKISDPNLNVTLLKLAFTSWEANSCLEFPEMTASDTEYLKITIQSGCFSDVGYTRGKVTTVSIFGDACDLQGVIHELGHSLGLQHEHSRSDRDDNIIVVMSNVIPGLENNFIKSNTVNFEVPYDYYSVMHYQDRAGGKDNKRVFLAKDARFQEIMGNAPGISFMNMKLVNTMYGCIDAIVGKISPNSALIPPGGEVISPGYPTKGPREGIQYTQVMRAPEGQRAVVKFEDFQILPRFNKTCSYSSLEIRSDVSVEEGAIFCGEEISNGTVFKSNKSELILHYKNYNYAMFGLENWSRGYKAVFTTEIISN
;
A
#
# COMPACT_ATOMS: atom_id res chain seq x y z
N MET A 1 46.76 73.43 24.25
CA MET A 1 46.96 74.34 23.10
C MET A 1 45.79 74.19 22.14
N THR A 2 45.14 75.31 21.82
CA THR A 2 44.32 75.60 20.61
C THR A 2 43.05 74.77 20.27
N PHE A 3 41.90 75.37 20.62
CA PHE A 3 40.70 75.69 19.80
C PHE A 3 40.36 74.87 18.52
N LYS A 4 39.10 74.37 18.45
CA LYS A 4 37.97 74.97 17.68
C LYS A 4 36.69 74.12 17.75
N MET A 5 35.56 74.79 17.97
CA MET A 5 34.21 74.28 17.66
C MET A 5 33.95 74.32 16.15
N ALA A 6 33.19 73.35 15.64
CA ALA A 6 32.23 73.56 14.55
C ALA A 6 31.11 72.51 14.61
N ARG A 7 29.86 72.99 14.55
CA ARG A 7 28.61 72.23 14.44
C ARG A 7 28.45 71.64 13.04
N GLY A 8 27.84 70.46 12.96
CA GLY A 8 27.19 69.95 11.75
C GLY A 8 26.18 68.86 12.11
N LYS A 9 24.89 69.21 12.09
CA LYS A 9 23.77 68.25 12.15
C LYS A 9 23.63 67.61 10.77
N ALA A 10 23.59 66.29 10.69
CA ALA A 10 22.99 65.56 9.58
C ALA A 10 22.13 64.43 10.15
N HIS A 11 20.82 64.53 9.95
CA HIS A 11 19.89 63.43 10.10
C HIS A 11 20.16 62.42 8.99
N GLN A 12 20.50 61.18 9.35
CA GLN A 12 20.27 60.03 8.49
C GLN A 12 19.53 58.97 9.30
N THR A 13 18.32 58.70 8.82
CA THR A 13 17.40 57.64 9.23
C THR A 13 18.07 56.30 8.97
N LEU A 14 18.44 55.56 10.03
CA LEU A 14 18.90 54.18 9.88
C LEU A 14 17.65 53.28 9.84
N LEU A 15 17.35 52.73 8.66
CA LEU A 15 16.48 51.56 8.53
C LEU A 15 17.11 50.42 9.34
N ALA A 16 16.47 50.01 10.43
CA ALA A 16 16.80 48.76 11.10
C ALA A 16 16.32 47.62 10.20
N LEU A 17 17.23 47.01 9.44
CA LEU A 17 17.00 45.71 8.82
C LEU A 17 16.79 44.69 9.94
N CYS A 18 15.54 44.27 10.13
CA CYS A 18 15.19 43.13 10.95
C CYS A 18 15.64 41.86 10.20
N LEU A 19 16.93 41.52 10.31
CA LEU A 19 17.42 40.21 9.92
C LEU A 19 16.89 39.20 10.94
N CYS A 20 15.76 38.59 10.62
CA CYS A 20 15.35 37.33 11.21
C CYS A 20 16.44 36.30 10.89
N TYR A 21 17.43 36.16 11.76
CA TYR A 21 18.18 34.92 11.86
C TYR A 21 17.19 33.88 12.38
N ALA A 22 16.52 33.18 11.46
CA ALA A 22 16.05 31.86 11.76
C ALA A 22 17.30 31.05 12.10
N VAL A 23 17.57 30.87 13.39
CA VAL A 23 18.44 29.79 13.84
C VAL A 23 17.67 28.53 13.47
N VAL A 24 17.94 28.01 12.28
CA VAL A 24 17.68 26.61 11.99
C VAL A 24 18.65 25.88 12.91
N GLU A 25 18.17 25.50 14.09
CA GLU A 25 18.82 24.44 14.84
C GLU A 25 18.75 23.20 13.95
N THR A 26 19.79 22.99 13.15
CA THR A 26 20.08 21.68 12.61
C THR A 26 20.36 20.80 13.81
N ILE A 27 19.34 20.09 14.29
CA ILE A 27 19.54 18.92 15.12
C ILE A 27 20.18 17.87 14.19
N SER A 28 21.48 18.02 13.93
CA SER A 28 22.28 16.92 13.44
C SER A 28 22.55 16.03 14.65
N ALA A 29 21.70 15.04 14.89
CA ALA A 29 22.16 13.90 15.67
C ALA A 29 23.38 13.32 14.93
N PRO A 30 24.51 13.07 15.60
CA PRO A 30 25.66 12.46 14.94
C PRO A 30 25.25 11.02 14.58
N MET A 31 25.09 10.78 13.29
CA MET A 31 24.72 9.47 12.77
C MET A 31 25.97 8.62 12.59
N ASP A 32 26.33 7.86 13.61
CA ASP A 32 27.45 6.91 13.54
C ASP A 32 27.04 5.62 12.79
N VAL A 33 26.47 5.74 11.58
CA VAL A 33 26.24 4.58 10.71
C VAL A 33 27.42 4.44 9.75
N ALA A 34 28.08 3.29 9.78
CA ALA A 34 29.19 3.00 8.89
C ALA A 34 28.74 3.10 7.42
N THR A 35 29.41 3.96 6.66
CA THR A 35 29.18 4.11 5.22
C THR A 35 30.13 3.18 4.47
N ARG A 36 29.63 2.50 3.44
CA ARG A 36 30.45 1.68 2.54
C ARG A 36 31.28 2.59 1.62
N ALA A 37 32.29 2.02 0.96
CA ALA A 37 33.21 2.76 0.10
C ALA A 37 32.51 3.50 -1.07
N ASP A 38 31.36 3.01 -1.51
CA ASP A 38 30.53 3.60 -2.57
C ASP A 38 29.49 4.62 -2.04
N GLY A 39 29.53 4.95 -0.75
CA GLY A 39 28.59 5.86 -0.11
C GLY A 39 27.26 5.21 0.31
N SER A 40 27.04 3.92 0.03
CA SER A 40 25.84 3.20 0.47
C SER A 40 25.88 2.91 1.97
N VAL A 41 24.69 2.76 2.56
CA VAL A 41 24.49 2.59 4.00
C VAL A 41 23.58 1.40 4.25
N LEU A 42 24.04 0.43 5.04
CA LEU A 42 23.24 -0.71 5.49
C LEU A 42 22.69 -0.40 6.89
N VAL A 43 21.35 -0.36 7.02
CA VAL A 43 20.65 -0.17 8.30
C VAL A 43 19.86 -1.44 8.58
N GLY A 44 20.35 -2.26 9.51
CA GLY A 44 19.87 -3.64 9.68
C GLY A 44 20.13 -4.45 8.41
N ASP A 45 19.05 -4.75 7.70
CA ASP A 45 18.91 -5.52 6.46
C ASP A 45 18.44 -4.66 5.26
N MET A 46 18.29 -3.34 5.44
CA MET A 46 17.97 -2.41 4.35
C MET A 46 19.24 -1.72 3.83
N LEU A 47 19.57 -1.96 2.57
CA LEU A 47 20.66 -1.28 1.87
C LEU A 47 20.13 -0.02 1.16
N TYR A 48 20.63 1.14 1.55
CA TYR A 48 20.31 2.41 0.92
C TYR A 48 21.48 2.88 0.06
N SER A 49 21.19 3.29 -1.17
CA SER A 49 22.12 4.10 -1.94
C SER A 49 22.37 5.45 -1.26
N ALA A 50 23.49 6.11 -1.60
CA ALA A 50 23.84 7.42 -1.03
C ALA A 50 22.68 8.45 -1.15
N ASP A 51 22.03 8.52 -2.30
CA ASP A 51 20.92 9.47 -2.53
C ASP A 51 19.68 9.13 -1.69
N GLN A 52 19.37 7.84 -1.53
CA GLN A 52 18.27 7.37 -0.68
C GLN A 52 18.54 7.71 0.77
N TRP A 53 19.77 7.48 1.23
CA TRP A 53 20.18 7.83 2.58
C TRP A 53 20.00 9.32 2.85
N GLN A 54 20.50 10.20 1.98
CA GLN A 54 20.29 11.64 2.12
C GLN A 54 18.81 12.03 2.13
N SER A 55 17.99 11.38 1.30
CA SER A 55 16.54 11.60 1.28
C SER A 55 15.85 11.17 2.58
N LEU A 56 16.29 10.06 3.21
CA LEU A 56 15.82 9.64 4.53
C LEU A 56 16.14 10.68 5.60
N LEU A 57 17.35 11.23 5.59
CA LEU A 57 17.77 12.26 6.56
C LEU A 57 16.96 13.54 6.42
N ALA A 58 16.63 13.89 5.18
CA ALA A 58 15.71 14.99 4.88
C ALA A 58 14.24 14.64 5.19
N LYS A 59 13.93 13.42 5.67
CA LYS A 59 12.58 12.87 5.87
C LYS A 59 11.70 12.94 4.61
N ASN A 60 12.33 12.89 3.45
CA ASN A 60 11.72 13.16 2.15
C ASN A 60 11.60 11.91 1.27
N LEU A 61 11.35 10.76 1.87
CA LEU A 61 11.22 9.51 1.09
C LEU A 61 9.76 9.25 0.76
N ASP A 62 9.41 9.56 -0.49
CA ASP A 62 8.18 9.08 -1.11
C ASP A 62 8.41 7.66 -1.64
N SER A 63 7.74 6.68 -1.04
CA SER A 63 7.84 5.26 -1.43
C SER A 63 7.39 5.01 -2.87
N ILE A 64 6.56 5.90 -3.45
CA ILE A 64 6.03 5.75 -4.81
C ILE A 64 7.12 5.96 -5.87
N ALA A 65 8.11 6.81 -5.59
CA ALA A 65 9.20 7.09 -6.52
C ALA A 65 10.21 5.93 -6.66
N LYS A 66 10.04 4.87 -5.85
CA LYS A 66 10.94 3.71 -5.76
C LYS A 66 10.27 2.39 -6.16
N LEU A 67 9.18 2.46 -6.91
CA LEU A 67 8.48 1.27 -7.38
C LEU A 67 9.01 0.81 -8.73
N TRP A 68 9.06 -0.51 -8.94
CA TRP A 68 9.32 -1.08 -10.25
C TRP A 68 8.27 -0.63 -11.28
N PRO A 69 8.66 -0.39 -12.53
CA PRO A 69 7.75 0.12 -13.54
C PRO A 69 6.66 -0.91 -13.87
N LYS A 70 5.41 -0.43 -13.95
CA LYS A 70 4.26 -1.21 -14.41
C LYS A 70 4.01 -0.98 -15.89
N VAL A 71 3.96 -2.05 -16.68
CA VAL A 71 3.70 -2.01 -18.12
C VAL A 71 2.56 -2.96 -18.44
N ASN A 72 1.52 -2.47 -19.11
CA ASN A 72 0.36 -3.26 -19.54
C ASN A 72 -0.29 -4.07 -18.39
N GLY A 73 -0.42 -3.46 -17.21
CA GLY A 73 -1.07 -4.12 -16.07
C GLY A 73 -0.17 -5.04 -15.24
N VAL A 74 1.08 -5.27 -15.67
CA VAL A 74 2.04 -6.19 -15.04
C VAL A 74 3.30 -5.45 -14.61
N VAL A 75 3.85 -5.82 -13.46
CA VAL A 75 5.13 -5.32 -12.96
C VAL A 75 6.14 -6.44 -13.13
N LYS A 76 6.98 -6.33 -14.16
CA LYS A 76 8.04 -7.32 -14.42
C LYS A 76 9.30 -6.92 -13.69
N ILE A 77 9.83 -7.85 -12.89
CA ILE A 77 11.02 -7.65 -12.07
C ILE A 77 12.02 -8.73 -12.47
N PRO A 78 12.84 -8.50 -13.52
CA PRO A 78 13.78 -9.49 -13.99
C PRO A 78 14.79 -9.84 -12.90
N TYR A 79 15.26 -11.09 -12.83
CA TYR A 79 16.28 -11.50 -11.86
C TYR A 79 17.45 -12.24 -12.51
N LYS A 80 18.62 -12.16 -11.85
CA LYS A 80 19.84 -12.88 -12.17
C LYS A 80 20.42 -13.53 -10.93
N ILE A 81 20.56 -14.84 -10.95
CA ILE A 81 21.34 -15.57 -9.95
C ILE A 81 22.82 -15.39 -10.26
N SER A 82 23.55 -14.75 -9.35
CA SER A 82 24.98 -14.45 -9.49
C SER A 82 25.88 -15.43 -8.76
N ASP A 83 25.32 -16.29 -7.92
CA ASP A 83 26.06 -17.32 -7.18
C ASP A 83 25.47 -18.72 -7.47
N PRO A 84 26.27 -19.69 -7.94
CA PRO A 84 25.78 -21.03 -8.26
C PRO A 84 25.35 -21.85 -7.04
N ASN A 85 25.75 -21.47 -5.82
CA ASN A 85 25.40 -22.19 -4.59
C ASN A 85 24.07 -21.72 -3.98
N LEU A 86 23.38 -20.76 -4.62
CA LEU A 86 22.10 -20.26 -4.16
C LEU A 86 21.06 -21.39 -4.11
N ASN A 87 20.27 -21.45 -3.03
CA ASN A 87 19.09 -22.30 -2.98
C ASN A 87 17.97 -21.77 -3.91
N VAL A 88 18.02 -22.20 -5.18
CA VAL A 88 17.08 -21.75 -6.22
C VAL A 88 15.63 -22.14 -5.90
N THR A 89 15.42 -23.28 -5.27
CA THR A 89 14.07 -23.74 -4.88
C THR A 89 13.45 -22.77 -3.87
N LEU A 90 14.22 -22.37 -2.85
CA LEU A 90 13.78 -21.40 -1.85
C LEU A 90 13.43 -20.04 -2.48
N LEU A 91 14.30 -19.54 -3.36
CA LEU A 91 14.06 -18.29 -4.10
C LEU A 91 12.75 -18.36 -4.90
N LYS A 92 12.54 -19.45 -5.64
CA LYS A 92 11.34 -19.62 -6.48
C LYS A 92 10.05 -19.72 -5.64
N LEU A 93 10.10 -20.36 -4.47
CA LEU A 93 8.97 -20.38 -3.53
C LEU A 93 8.62 -18.98 -3.01
N ALA A 94 9.65 -18.16 -2.71
CA ALA A 94 9.45 -16.79 -2.30
C ALA A 94 8.85 -15.92 -3.43
N PHE A 95 9.34 -16.08 -4.68
CA PHE A 95 8.71 -15.45 -5.85
C PHE A 95 7.25 -15.84 -6.00
N THR A 96 6.93 -17.14 -5.95
CA THR A 96 5.54 -17.61 -6.05
C THR A 96 4.65 -17.00 -4.96
N SER A 97 5.17 -16.80 -3.76
CA SER A 97 4.42 -16.18 -2.65
C SER A 97 3.99 -14.74 -2.98
N TRP A 98 4.86 -13.96 -3.63
CA TRP A 98 4.55 -12.61 -4.09
C TRP A 98 3.68 -12.60 -5.36
N GLU A 99 3.91 -13.50 -6.31
CA GLU A 99 3.16 -13.57 -7.58
C GLU A 99 1.71 -14.02 -7.40
N ALA A 100 1.43 -14.96 -6.48
CA ALA A 100 0.14 -15.64 -6.38
C ALA A 100 -1.07 -14.70 -6.20
N ASN A 101 -0.86 -13.56 -5.53
CA ASN A 101 -1.93 -12.60 -5.22
C ASN A 101 -1.55 -11.17 -5.62
N SER A 102 -0.75 -11.01 -6.68
CA SER A 102 -0.36 -9.69 -7.17
C SER A 102 -0.35 -9.60 -8.69
N CYS A 103 0.10 -8.46 -9.21
CA CYS A 103 0.44 -8.27 -10.61
C CYS A 103 1.96 -8.27 -10.86
N LEU A 104 2.73 -8.76 -9.88
CA LEU A 104 4.18 -8.91 -9.97
C LEU A 104 4.52 -10.20 -10.73
N GLU A 105 5.63 -10.15 -11.48
CA GLU A 105 6.24 -11.31 -12.13
C GLU A 105 7.76 -11.23 -11.97
N PHE A 106 8.40 -12.35 -11.65
CA PHE A 106 9.86 -12.45 -11.53
C PHE A 106 10.46 -13.30 -12.66
N PRO A 107 10.56 -12.78 -13.90
CA PRO A 107 11.18 -13.51 -15.00
C PRO A 107 12.71 -13.59 -14.85
N GLU A 108 13.33 -14.64 -15.38
CA GLU A 108 14.78 -14.64 -15.58
C GLU A 108 15.17 -13.51 -16.54
N MET A 109 16.27 -12.81 -16.22
CA MET A 109 16.72 -11.69 -17.06
C MET A 109 17.14 -12.15 -18.46
N THR A 110 16.92 -11.26 -19.42
CA THR A 110 17.37 -11.35 -20.80
C THR A 110 18.55 -10.42 -21.06
N ALA A 111 19.19 -10.53 -22.23
CA ALA A 111 20.29 -9.66 -22.60
C ALA A 111 19.91 -8.17 -22.73
N SER A 112 18.62 -7.85 -22.90
CA SER A 112 18.10 -6.48 -22.94
C SER A 112 17.81 -5.87 -21.57
N ASP A 113 17.75 -6.68 -20.51
CA ASP A 113 17.44 -6.20 -19.18
C ASP A 113 18.68 -5.56 -18.54
N THR A 114 18.62 -4.26 -18.33
CA THR A 114 19.70 -3.46 -17.70
C THR A 114 19.41 -3.16 -16.22
N GLU A 115 18.17 -3.36 -15.80
CA GLU A 115 17.66 -3.11 -14.45
C GLU A 115 16.98 -4.41 -13.98
N TYR A 116 17.54 -5.06 -12.97
CA TYR A 116 17.12 -6.38 -12.52
C TYR A 116 17.52 -6.61 -11.05
N LEU A 117 16.95 -7.66 -10.45
CA LEU A 117 17.37 -8.19 -9.15
C LEU A 117 18.63 -9.04 -9.31
N LYS A 118 19.75 -8.58 -8.75
CA LYS A 118 20.95 -9.40 -8.59
C LYS A 118 20.82 -10.22 -7.31
N ILE A 119 20.49 -11.49 -7.48
CA ILE A 119 20.42 -12.45 -6.38
C ILE A 119 21.81 -13.00 -6.13
N THR A 120 22.31 -12.88 -4.90
CA THR A 120 23.69 -13.21 -4.55
C THR A 120 23.80 -13.72 -3.12
N ILE A 121 24.96 -14.25 -2.74
CA ILE A 121 25.27 -14.67 -1.38
C ILE A 121 26.34 -13.71 -0.86
N GLN A 122 25.95 -12.83 0.05
CA GLN A 122 26.87 -12.00 0.83
C GLN A 122 26.67 -12.29 2.32
N SER A 123 27.51 -11.70 3.19
CA SER A 123 27.33 -11.86 4.64
C SER A 123 26.03 -11.20 5.08
N GLY A 124 25.05 -12.01 5.47
CA GLY A 124 23.73 -11.58 5.93
C GLY A 124 22.63 -11.60 4.85
N CYS A 125 21.38 -11.69 5.31
CA CYS A 125 20.18 -11.39 4.52
C CYS A 125 20.02 -9.87 4.49
N PHE A 126 19.92 -9.30 3.29
CA PHE A 126 19.61 -7.88 3.10
C PHE A 126 19.21 -7.61 1.65
N SER A 127 18.54 -6.48 1.43
CA SER A 127 18.24 -6.01 0.08
C SER A 127 18.28 -4.49 -0.03
N ASP A 128 18.53 -4.01 -1.25
CA ASP A 128 18.23 -2.63 -1.62
C ASP A 128 16.73 -2.34 -1.45
N VAL A 129 16.37 -1.15 -0.97
CA VAL A 129 14.96 -0.77 -0.78
C VAL A 129 14.39 -0.16 -2.07
N GLY A 130 13.60 -0.96 -2.79
CA GLY A 130 12.88 -0.57 -4.00
C GLY A 130 13.74 -0.44 -5.25
N TYR A 131 13.10 -0.02 -6.33
CA TYR A 131 13.69 0.22 -7.63
C TYR A 131 14.36 1.59 -7.72
N THR A 132 15.52 1.64 -8.39
CA THR A 132 16.13 2.89 -8.83
C THR A 132 16.51 2.78 -10.30
N ARG A 133 15.99 3.70 -11.11
CA ARG A 133 16.25 3.76 -12.56
C ARG A 133 17.74 3.77 -12.86
N GLY A 134 18.15 2.95 -13.83
CA GLY A 134 19.51 2.76 -14.29
C GLY A 134 20.41 1.98 -13.32
N LYS A 135 19.86 1.38 -12.26
CA LYS A 135 20.63 0.62 -11.27
C LYS A 135 20.12 -0.82 -11.15
N VAL A 136 21.06 -1.71 -10.81
CA VAL A 136 20.77 -3.09 -10.40
C VAL A 136 20.40 -3.08 -8.92
N THR A 137 19.36 -3.81 -8.55
CA THR A 137 18.88 -3.95 -7.17
C THR A 137 19.44 -5.25 -6.60
N THR A 138 20.12 -5.20 -5.47
CA THR A 138 20.77 -6.37 -4.85
C THR A 138 19.85 -7.04 -3.84
N VAL A 139 19.81 -8.37 -3.88
CA VAL A 139 19.18 -9.21 -2.86
C VAL A 139 20.21 -10.24 -2.41
N SER A 140 20.63 -10.17 -1.14
CA SER A 140 21.55 -11.13 -0.54
C SER A 140 20.77 -12.21 0.20
N ILE A 141 21.02 -13.47 -0.14
CA ILE A 141 20.43 -14.65 0.51
C ILE A 141 21.57 -15.49 1.07
N PHE A 142 21.91 -15.28 2.34
CA PHE A 142 23.04 -15.90 3.02
C PHE A 142 22.77 -17.36 3.46
N GLY A 143 22.64 -18.25 2.49
CA GLY A 143 22.51 -19.69 2.72
C GLY A 143 21.38 -20.03 3.71
N ASP A 144 21.64 -20.96 4.61
CA ASP A 144 20.66 -21.44 5.60
C ASP A 144 20.29 -20.40 6.67
N ALA A 145 20.97 -19.25 6.73
CA ALA A 145 20.60 -18.16 7.62
C ALA A 145 19.37 -17.37 7.13
N CYS A 146 19.07 -17.43 5.83
CA CYS A 146 17.84 -16.87 5.27
C CYS A 146 16.90 -18.02 4.93
N ASP A 147 15.93 -18.28 5.80
CA ASP A 147 14.86 -19.21 5.51
C ASP A 147 13.84 -18.60 4.52
N LEU A 148 12.71 -19.30 4.28
CA LEU A 148 11.70 -18.81 3.34
C LEU A 148 11.13 -17.44 3.77
N GLN A 149 10.92 -17.24 5.07
CA GLN A 149 10.44 -15.98 5.62
C GLN A 149 11.46 -14.86 5.36
N GLY A 150 12.74 -15.12 5.60
CA GLY A 150 13.83 -14.20 5.31
C GLY A 150 13.88 -13.82 3.83
N VAL A 151 13.82 -14.80 2.90
CA VAL A 151 13.83 -14.47 1.46
C VAL A 151 12.59 -13.67 1.04
N ILE A 152 11.41 -13.98 1.60
CA ILE A 152 10.19 -13.19 1.39
C ILE A 152 10.38 -11.75 1.87
N HIS A 153 10.99 -11.56 3.04
CA HIS A 153 11.31 -10.25 3.63
C HIS A 153 12.22 -9.43 2.71
N GLU A 154 13.33 -10.02 2.26
CA GLU A 154 14.28 -9.34 1.39
C GLU A 154 13.69 -8.97 0.03
N LEU A 155 12.83 -9.84 -0.52
CA LEU A 155 12.05 -9.48 -1.70
C LEU A 155 11.08 -8.32 -1.41
N GLY A 156 10.45 -8.30 -0.23
CA GLY A 156 9.65 -7.17 0.23
C GLY A 156 10.41 -5.84 0.20
N HIS A 157 11.65 -5.82 0.69
CA HIS A 157 12.54 -4.66 0.57
C HIS A 157 12.79 -4.27 -0.90
N SER A 158 13.11 -5.23 -1.76
CA SER A 158 13.31 -4.97 -3.20
C SER A 158 12.07 -4.42 -3.91
N LEU A 159 10.88 -4.67 -3.37
CA LEU A 159 9.59 -4.14 -3.85
C LEU A 159 9.31 -2.72 -3.33
N GLY A 160 10.09 -2.20 -2.40
CA GLY A 160 9.98 -0.88 -1.80
C GLY A 160 9.38 -0.86 -0.40
N LEU A 161 9.18 -2.01 0.24
CA LEU A 161 8.73 -2.05 1.63
C LEU A 161 9.88 -1.71 2.58
N GLN A 162 9.57 -0.92 3.60
CA GLN A 162 10.43 -0.74 4.77
C GLN A 162 9.93 -1.64 5.91
N HIS A 163 10.67 -1.68 7.01
CA HIS A 163 10.16 -2.38 8.20
C HIS A 163 8.88 -1.76 8.73
N GLU A 164 7.98 -2.62 9.22
CA GLU A 164 6.71 -2.16 9.79
C GLU A 164 6.95 -1.27 11.02
N HIS A 165 7.95 -1.59 11.86
CA HIS A 165 8.29 -0.81 13.05
C HIS A 165 8.94 0.54 12.73
N SER A 166 9.30 0.83 11.48
CA SER A 166 9.85 2.13 11.08
C SER A 166 8.77 3.09 10.59
N ARG A 167 7.50 2.67 10.48
CA ARG A 167 6.41 3.54 9.99
C ARG A 167 6.28 4.84 10.78
N SER A 168 5.80 5.88 10.11
CA SER A 168 5.56 7.20 10.72
C SER A 168 4.55 7.16 11.87
N ASP A 169 3.58 6.24 11.81
CA ASP A 169 2.49 5.98 12.78
C ASP A 169 2.82 4.86 13.81
N ARG A 170 4.04 4.31 13.82
CA ARG A 170 4.38 3.16 14.68
C ARG A 170 4.20 3.41 16.17
N ASP A 171 4.39 4.65 16.63
CA ASP A 171 4.26 5.01 18.05
C ASP A 171 2.80 4.94 18.54
N ASP A 172 1.79 4.84 17.67
CA ASP A 172 0.39 4.57 18.07
C ASP A 172 0.15 3.10 18.44
N ASN A 173 1.08 2.21 18.05
CA ASN A 173 0.94 0.75 18.13
C ASN A 173 1.98 0.11 19.06
N ILE A 174 3.22 0.58 19.02
CA ILE A 174 4.34 0.03 19.80
C ILE A 174 5.05 1.11 20.61
N ILE A 175 5.79 0.69 21.62
CA ILE A 175 6.75 1.49 22.37
C ILE A 175 8.14 0.93 22.07
N VAL A 176 9.03 1.79 21.60
CA VAL A 176 10.45 1.45 21.39
C VAL A 176 11.26 1.84 22.62
N VAL A 177 11.76 0.85 23.35
CA VAL A 177 12.57 1.05 24.57
C VAL A 177 14.03 1.23 24.16
N MET A 178 14.39 2.44 23.72
CA MET A 178 15.74 2.76 23.23
C MET A 178 16.86 2.40 24.23
N SER A 179 16.59 2.49 25.53
CA SER A 179 17.56 2.09 26.57
C SER A 179 17.90 0.60 26.57
N ASN A 180 17.10 -0.24 25.90
CA ASN A 180 17.35 -1.68 25.74
C ASN A 180 18.12 -1.99 24.46
N VAL A 181 18.29 -1.04 23.54
CA VAL A 181 19.02 -1.26 22.29
C VAL A 181 20.51 -1.46 22.56
N ILE A 182 21.15 -2.34 21.78
CA ILE A 182 22.60 -2.52 21.77
C ILE A 182 23.25 -1.20 21.30
N PRO A 183 24.20 -0.62 22.05
CA PRO A 183 24.86 0.62 21.64
C PRO A 183 25.44 0.54 20.23
N GLY A 184 25.14 1.55 19.40
CA GLY A 184 25.53 1.64 17.98
C GLY A 184 24.46 1.14 16.99
N LEU A 185 23.39 0.48 17.47
CA LEU A 185 22.28 0.01 16.62
C LEU A 185 21.03 0.90 16.66
N GLU A 186 21.08 2.04 17.36
CA GLU A 186 19.92 2.93 17.58
C GLU A 186 19.28 3.38 16.26
N ASN A 187 20.07 3.51 15.20
CA ASN A 187 19.60 3.93 13.88
C ASN A 187 18.62 2.94 13.24
N ASN A 188 18.66 1.65 13.60
CA ASN A 188 17.74 0.63 13.09
C ASN A 188 16.30 0.82 13.61
N PHE A 189 16.11 1.69 14.59
CA PHE A 189 14.84 1.92 15.28
C PHE A 189 14.25 3.31 15.03
N ILE A 190 14.88 4.12 14.17
CA ILE A 190 14.38 5.45 13.79
C ILE A 190 13.14 5.31 12.90
N LYS A 191 12.21 6.26 13.02
CA LYS A 191 11.03 6.33 12.12
C LYS A 191 11.44 6.84 10.75
N SER A 192 10.90 6.21 9.73
CA SER A 192 10.84 6.70 8.37
C SER A 192 9.58 7.54 8.17
N ASN A 193 9.65 8.51 7.27
CA ASN A 193 8.45 9.13 6.74
C ASN A 193 7.84 8.15 5.72
N THR A 194 6.64 7.64 5.98
CA THR A 194 6.02 6.58 5.16
C THR A 194 4.63 6.98 4.69
N VAL A 195 4.27 6.54 3.48
CA VAL A 195 2.91 6.58 2.93
C VAL A 195 2.34 5.17 2.99
N ASN A 196 1.36 4.96 3.87
CA ASN A 196 0.83 3.62 4.18
C ASN A 196 -0.49 3.31 3.46
N PHE A 197 -1.01 4.21 2.62
CA PHE A 197 -2.25 4.04 1.83
C PHE A 197 -3.45 3.56 2.66
N GLU A 198 -3.61 4.09 3.87
CA GLU A 198 -4.66 3.69 4.83
C GLU A 198 -4.65 2.19 5.19
N VAL A 199 -3.56 1.48 4.91
CA VAL A 199 -3.32 0.13 5.42
C VAL A 199 -2.93 0.25 6.90
N PRO A 200 -3.71 -0.36 7.83
CA PRO A 200 -3.42 -0.31 9.25
C PRO A 200 -2.04 -0.90 9.58
N TYR A 201 -1.52 -0.55 10.75
CA TYR A 201 -0.29 -1.14 11.28
C TYR A 201 -0.47 -2.64 11.51
N ASP A 202 0.51 -3.44 11.09
CA ASP A 202 0.43 -4.90 11.16
C ASP A 202 1.54 -5.51 12.04
N TYR A 203 1.20 -5.80 13.29
CA TYR A 203 2.09 -6.52 14.21
C TYR A 203 2.53 -7.88 13.66
N TYR A 204 1.76 -8.51 12.77
CA TYR A 204 2.09 -9.80 12.17
C TYR A 204 2.73 -9.66 10.78
N SER A 205 3.22 -8.46 10.45
CA SER A 205 3.89 -8.25 9.18
C SER A 205 5.17 -9.08 9.09
N VAL A 206 5.43 -9.66 7.92
CA VAL A 206 6.74 -10.26 7.61
C VAL A 206 7.87 -9.22 7.67
N MET A 207 7.53 -7.93 7.51
CA MET A 207 8.44 -6.79 7.59
C MET A 207 8.61 -6.25 9.02
N HIS A 208 7.96 -6.82 10.03
CA HIS A 208 8.12 -6.37 11.42
C HIS A 208 9.31 -7.10 12.06
N TYR A 209 10.16 -6.39 12.80
CA TYR A 209 11.19 -7.04 13.62
C TYR A 209 10.59 -7.83 14.79
N GLN A 210 11.31 -8.86 15.23
CA GLN A 210 10.99 -9.52 16.50
C GLN A 210 11.12 -8.54 17.66
N ASP A 211 10.34 -8.75 18.72
CA ASP A 211 10.23 -7.85 19.87
C ASP A 211 11.57 -7.59 20.60
N ARG A 212 12.50 -8.55 20.54
CA ARG A 212 13.84 -8.51 21.14
C ARG A 212 14.96 -8.19 20.13
N ALA A 213 14.63 -7.97 18.87
CA ALA A 213 15.63 -7.69 17.83
C ALA A 213 16.48 -6.46 18.21
N GLY A 214 17.81 -6.62 18.16
CA GLY A 214 18.77 -5.57 18.53
C GLY A 214 18.79 -5.19 20.01
N GLY A 215 18.18 -6.00 20.89
CA GLY A 215 18.16 -5.78 22.33
C GLY A 215 19.41 -6.32 23.05
N LYS A 216 19.98 -5.52 23.95
CA LYS A 216 21.08 -5.97 24.82
C LYS A 216 20.59 -6.98 25.84
N ASP A 217 21.40 -8.00 26.10
CA ASP A 217 21.07 -9.09 27.04
C ASP A 217 19.70 -9.74 26.75
N ASN A 218 19.35 -9.85 25.46
CA ASN A 218 18.07 -10.37 24.99
C ASN A 218 16.85 -9.58 25.55
N LYS A 219 16.97 -8.30 25.91
CA LYS A 219 15.84 -7.48 26.37
C LYS A 219 14.89 -7.11 25.22
N ARG A 220 13.61 -6.92 25.54
CA ARG A 220 12.62 -6.43 24.57
C ARG A 220 12.95 -4.99 24.19
N VAL A 221 13.09 -4.72 22.90
CA VAL A 221 13.18 -3.38 22.34
C VAL A 221 11.79 -2.86 22.01
N PHE A 222 10.88 -3.73 21.56
CA PHE A 222 9.51 -3.37 21.22
C PHE A 222 8.52 -3.91 22.25
N LEU A 223 7.69 -3.01 22.77
CA LEU A 223 6.52 -3.36 23.58
C LEU A 223 5.26 -3.03 22.79
N ALA A 224 4.39 -4.01 22.57
CA ALA A 224 3.10 -3.78 21.95
C ALA A 224 2.19 -3.03 22.93
N LYS A 225 1.49 -1.99 22.47
CA LYS A 225 0.49 -1.28 23.30
C LYS A 225 -0.71 -2.17 23.60
N ASP A 226 -1.07 -3.05 22.67
CA ASP A 226 -1.98 -4.15 22.92
C ASP A 226 -1.17 -5.42 23.23
N ALA A 227 -1.20 -5.85 24.49
CA ALA A 227 -0.43 -6.98 24.99
C ALA A 227 -0.72 -8.30 24.26
N ARG A 228 -1.88 -8.43 23.60
CA ARG A 228 -2.21 -9.63 22.81
C ARG A 228 -1.29 -9.83 21.61
N PHE A 229 -0.69 -8.74 21.11
CA PHE A 229 0.20 -8.77 19.95
C PHE A 229 1.69 -8.83 20.31
N GLN A 230 2.03 -8.96 21.59
CA GLN A 230 3.41 -8.82 22.03
C GLN A 230 4.34 -9.93 21.50
N GLU A 231 3.88 -11.18 21.40
CA GLU A 231 4.69 -12.32 20.94
C GLU A 231 4.53 -12.61 19.43
N ILE A 232 3.68 -11.87 18.71
CA ILE A 232 3.43 -12.12 17.29
C ILE A 232 4.36 -11.31 16.37
N MET A 233 4.93 -10.22 16.88
CA MET A 233 5.84 -9.34 16.15
C MET A 233 7.05 -10.12 15.61
N GLY A 234 7.24 -10.04 14.29
CA GLY A 234 8.36 -10.67 13.58
C GLY A 234 8.32 -12.19 13.49
N ASN A 235 7.19 -12.83 13.84
CA ASN A 235 7.03 -14.29 13.83
C ASN A 235 6.06 -14.77 12.73
N ALA A 236 5.85 -13.97 11.68
CA ALA A 236 4.95 -14.30 10.59
C ALA A 236 5.51 -15.43 9.71
N PRO A 237 4.78 -16.53 9.46
CA PRO A 237 5.28 -17.64 8.64
C PRO A 237 5.36 -17.32 7.14
N GLY A 238 4.94 -16.11 6.73
CA GLY A 238 4.90 -15.66 5.35
C GLY A 238 4.28 -14.28 5.22
N ILE A 239 3.91 -13.90 4.00
CA ILE A 239 3.34 -12.59 3.68
C ILE A 239 1.97 -12.43 4.36
N SER A 240 1.81 -11.41 5.18
CA SER A 240 0.52 -11.10 5.79
C SER A 240 -0.46 -10.51 4.77
N PHE A 241 -1.76 -10.53 5.09
CA PHE A 241 -2.77 -9.86 4.27
C PHE A 241 -2.46 -8.36 4.10
N MET A 242 -2.01 -7.68 5.16
CA MET A 242 -1.72 -6.24 5.10
C MET A 242 -0.48 -5.95 4.25
N ASN A 243 0.55 -6.81 4.28
CA ASN A 243 1.67 -6.69 3.35
C ASN A 243 1.23 -6.80 1.89
N MET A 244 0.41 -7.82 1.58
CA MET A 244 -0.11 -8.01 0.22
C MET A 244 -1.03 -6.85 -0.20
N LYS A 245 -1.90 -6.36 0.69
CA LYS A 245 -2.75 -5.19 0.43
C LYS A 245 -1.91 -3.95 0.13
N LEU A 246 -0.87 -3.70 0.93
CA LEU A 246 0.02 -2.55 0.76
C LEU A 246 0.74 -2.60 -0.60
N VAL A 247 1.39 -3.73 -0.93
CA VAL A 247 2.07 -3.92 -2.22
C VAL A 247 1.10 -3.81 -3.40
N ASN A 248 -0.08 -4.44 -3.32
CA ASN A 248 -1.07 -4.33 -4.38
C ASN A 248 -1.62 -2.91 -4.54
N THR A 249 -1.68 -2.13 -3.47
CA THR A 249 -2.08 -0.72 -3.53
C THR A 249 -0.97 0.11 -4.17
N MET A 250 0.28 -0.05 -3.72
CA MET A 250 1.46 0.63 -4.26
C MET A 250 1.60 0.43 -5.78
N TYR A 251 1.47 -0.82 -6.25
CA TYR A 251 1.59 -1.17 -7.67
C TYR A 251 0.26 -1.13 -8.43
N GLY A 252 -0.83 -0.67 -7.82
CA GLY A 252 -2.17 -0.62 -8.43
C GLY A 252 -2.64 -1.98 -8.98
N CYS A 253 -2.27 -3.09 -8.35
CA CYS A 253 -2.63 -4.45 -8.77
C CYS A 253 -4.07 -4.83 -8.43
N ILE A 254 -4.75 -4.08 -7.55
CA ILE A 254 -6.08 -4.41 -7.04
C ILE A 254 -7.07 -4.67 -8.19
N ASP A 255 -7.16 -3.76 -9.16
CA ASP A 255 -8.11 -3.91 -10.28
C ASP A 255 -7.81 -5.14 -11.14
N ALA A 256 -6.52 -5.46 -11.35
CA ALA A 256 -6.11 -6.64 -12.11
C ALA A 256 -6.46 -7.94 -11.39
N ILE A 257 -6.31 -7.98 -10.07
CA ILE A 257 -6.69 -9.14 -9.24
C ILE A 257 -8.21 -9.29 -9.22
N VAL A 258 -8.93 -8.18 -8.97
CA VAL A 258 -10.40 -8.16 -8.97
C VAL A 258 -10.94 -8.66 -10.31
N GLY A 259 -10.38 -8.19 -11.44
CA GLY A 259 -10.76 -8.66 -12.76
C GLY A 259 -10.56 -10.17 -12.99
N LYS A 260 -9.58 -10.79 -12.33
CA LYS A 260 -9.36 -12.25 -12.40
C LYS A 260 -10.36 -13.03 -11.53
N ILE A 261 -10.58 -12.61 -10.28
CA ILE A 261 -11.37 -13.37 -9.30
C ILE A 261 -12.87 -13.08 -9.37
N SER A 262 -13.24 -11.87 -9.80
CA SER A 262 -14.62 -11.41 -9.92
C SER A 262 -14.70 -10.48 -11.14
N PRO A 263 -14.74 -11.04 -12.37
CA PRO A 263 -14.62 -10.27 -13.61
C PRO A 263 -15.74 -9.25 -13.85
N ASN A 264 -16.83 -9.34 -13.09
CA ASN A 264 -17.95 -8.39 -13.14
C ASN A 264 -17.85 -7.30 -12.05
N SER A 265 -16.90 -7.43 -11.12
CA SER A 265 -16.60 -6.40 -10.14
C SER A 265 -15.71 -5.35 -10.77
N ALA A 266 -16.04 -4.08 -10.57
CA ALA A 266 -15.35 -2.99 -11.24
C ALA A 266 -15.42 -1.68 -10.45
N LEU A 267 -14.36 -0.88 -10.55
CA LEU A 267 -14.39 0.54 -10.25
C LEU A 267 -14.90 1.28 -11.50
N ILE A 268 -16.04 1.96 -11.38
CA ILE A 268 -16.67 2.66 -12.50
C ILE A 268 -16.28 4.15 -12.42
N PRO A 269 -15.64 4.72 -13.45
CA PRO A 269 -15.24 6.12 -13.47
C PRO A 269 -16.46 7.06 -13.66
N PRO A 270 -16.37 8.33 -13.22
CA PRO A 270 -17.43 9.31 -13.44
C PRO A 270 -17.86 9.39 -14.91
N GLY A 271 -19.18 9.40 -15.17
CA GLY A 271 -19.75 9.36 -16.52
C GLY A 271 -19.87 7.95 -17.11
N GLY A 272 -19.39 6.92 -16.42
CA GLY A 272 -19.53 5.52 -16.84
C GLY A 272 -20.95 4.99 -16.69
N GLU A 273 -21.26 3.95 -17.48
CA GLU A 273 -22.50 3.18 -17.32
C GLU A 273 -22.31 2.10 -16.24
N VAL A 274 -23.36 1.88 -15.45
CA VAL A 274 -23.43 0.84 -14.41
C VAL A 274 -24.40 -0.22 -14.88
N ILE A 275 -23.87 -1.32 -15.42
CA ILE A 275 -24.65 -2.35 -16.11
C ILE A 275 -24.43 -3.70 -15.47
N SER A 276 -25.50 -4.44 -15.23
CA SER A 276 -25.40 -5.83 -14.77
C SER A 276 -25.00 -6.77 -15.92
N PRO A 277 -24.20 -7.83 -15.67
CA PRO A 277 -23.83 -8.81 -16.69
C PRO A 277 -25.03 -9.38 -17.46
N GLY A 278 -24.97 -9.30 -18.79
CA GLY A 278 -25.97 -9.86 -19.71
C GLY A 278 -27.24 -9.02 -19.94
N TYR A 279 -27.35 -7.85 -19.30
CA TYR A 279 -28.38 -6.86 -19.63
C TYR A 279 -28.33 -6.46 -21.12
N PRO A 280 -29.47 -6.26 -21.81
CA PRO A 280 -30.85 -6.35 -21.31
C PRO A 280 -31.52 -7.72 -21.54
N THR A 281 -30.78 -8.70 -22.06
CA THR A 281 -31.40 -9.91 -22.63
C THR A 281 -31.44 -11.10 -21.69
N LYS A 282 -30.43 -11.24 -20.83
CA LYS A 282 -30.38 -12.24 -19.76
C LYS A 282 -29.58 -11.67 -18.61
N GLY A 283 -30.23 -11.41 -17.49
CA GLY A 283 -29.59 -10.93 -16.27
C GLY A 283 -28.52 -11.91 -15.76
N PRO A 284 -27.79 -11.51 -14.70
CA PRO A 284 -26.57 -12.19 -14.29
C PRO A 284 -26.82 -13.68 -14.01
N ARG A 285 -25.92 -14.57 -14.47
CA ARG A 285 -26.06 -16.02 -14.31
C ARG A 285 -26.03 -16.44 -12.82
N GLU A 286 -26.46 -17.67 -12.57
CA GLU A 286 -26.58 -18.22 -11.21
C GLU A 286 -25.24 -18.33 -10.48
N GLY A 287 -25.27 -18.15 -9.16
CA GLY A 287 -24.09 -18.28 -8.30
C GLY A 287 -23.04 -17.17 -8.46
N ILE A 288 -23.36 -16.10 -9.20
CA ILE A 288 -22.45 -14.96 -9.37
C ILE A 288 -22.70 -13.94 -8.26
N GLN A 289 -21.61 -13.43 -7.70
CA GLN A 289 -21.59 -12.25 -6.85
C GLN A 289 -20.54 -11.28 -7.37
N TYR A 290 -20.86 -9.99 -7.39
CA TYR A 290 -19.93 -8.96 -7.84
C TYR A 290 -20.27 -7.60 -7.23
N THR A 291 -19.29 -6.70 -7.25
CA THR A 291 -19.37 -5.37 -6.66
C THR A 291 -18.96 -4.31 -7.67
N GLN A 292 -19.85 -3.37 -7.93
CA GLN A 292 -19.58 -2.18 -8.73
C GLN A 292 -19.42 -0.99 -7.78
N VAL A 293 -18.24 -0.37 -7.81
CA VAL A 293 -17.89 0.77 -6.96
C VAL A 293 -17.86 2.02 -7.83
N MET A 294 -18.66 3.02 -7.46
CA MET A 294 -18.65 4.34 -8.09
C MET A 294 -17.92 5.29 -7.17
N ARG A 295 -16.73 5.74 -7.56
CA ARG A 295 -15.89 6.65 -6.77
C ARG A 295 -15.85 8.03 -7.42
N ALA A 296 -16.38 9.02 -6.71
CA ALA A 296 -16.30 10.42 -7.08
C ALA A 296 -14.94 11.02 -6.70
N PRO A 297 -14.49 12.07 -7.41
CA PRO A 297 -13.32 12.85 -7.00
C PRO A 297 -13.47 13.46 -5.60
N GLU A 298 -12.35 13.90 -5.03
CA GLU A 298 -12.34 14.61 -3.75
C GLU A 298 -13.28 15.83 -3.76
N GLY A 299 -14.02 16.04 -2.67
CA GLY A 299 -15.03 17.10 -2.55
C GLY A 299 -16.34 16.85 -3.30
N GLN A 300 -16.51 15.69 -3.94
CA GLN A 300 -17.72 15.30 -4.65
C GLN A 300 -18.33 14.02 -4.07
N ARG A 301 -19.63 13.83 -4.33
CA ARG A 301 -20.36 12.59 -4.06
C ARG A 301 -20.71 11.86 -5.34
N ALA A 302 -20.77 10.54 -5.26
CA ALA A 302 -21.25 9.70 -6.34
C ALA A 302 -22.79 9.70 -6.40
N VAL A 303 -23.32 9.83 -7.63
CA VAL A 303 -24.75 9.88 -7.94
C VAL A 303 -25.07 8.87 -9.02
N VAL A 304 -25.96 7.92 -8.73
CA VAL A 304 -26.34 6.85 -9.66
C VAL A 304 -27.83 6.96 -9.97
N LYS A 305 -28.16 7.08 -11.26
CA LYS A 305 -29.55 7.14 -11.74
C LYS A 305 -29.89 5.87 -12.51
N PHE A 306 -30.86 5.11 -12.02
CA PHE A 306 -31.32 3.89 -12.69
C PHE A 306 -32.20 4.22 -13.90
N GLU A 307 -31.96 3.53 -15.01
CA GLU A 307 -32.74 3.59 -16.25
C GLU A 307 -33.66 2.37 -16.38
N ASP A 308 -33.17 1.19 -15.97
CA ASP A 308 -33.95 -0.05 -15.90
C ASP A 308 -33.45 -0.90 -14.71
N PHE A 309 -34.37 -1.63 -14.09
CA PHE A 309 -34.10 -2.56 -13.01
C PHE A 309 -35.16 -3.65 -12.98
N GLN A 310 -34.76 -4.87 -13.34
CA GLN A 310 -35.58 -6.06 -13.18
C GLN A 310 -34.67 -7.24 -12.86
N ILE A 311 -34.65 -7.64 -11.58
CA ILE A 311 -34.01 -8.87 -11.12
C ILE A 311 -35.08 -9.83 -10.57
N LEU A 312 -34.69 -10.97 -10.00
CA LEU A 312 -35.67 -11.93 -9.50
C LEU A 312 -36.46 -11.33 -8.32
N PRO A 313 -37.78 -11.59 -8.21
CA PRO A 313 -38.64 -10.94 -7.23
C PRO A 313 -38.43 -11.47 -5.80
N ARG A 314 -39.02 -10.77 -4.83
CA ARG A 314 -39.08 -11.25 -3.45
C ARG A 314 -39.79 -12.60 -3.35
N PHE A 315 -39.27 -13.46 -2.48
CA PHE A 315 -39.95 -14.64 -1.98
C PHE A 315 -40.14 -14.47 -0.48
N ASN A 316 -41.38 -14.61 0.01
CA ASN A 316 -41.70 -14.43 1.43
C ASN A 316 -41.15 -13.12 2.03
N LYS A 317 -41.31 -12.00 1.31
CA LYS A 317 -40.84 -10.64 1.67
C LYS A 317 -39.32 -10.44 1.68
N THR A 318 -38.52 -11.45 1.33
CA THR A 318 -37.05 -11.35 1.25
C THR A 318 -36.57 -11.51 -0.19
N CYS A 319 -35.44 -10.89 -0.51
CA CYS A 319 -34.78 -11.03 -1.81
C CYS A 319 -33.93 -12.32 -1.84
N SER A 320 -34.60 -13.47 -1.76
CA SER A 320 -33.96 -14.78 -1.54
C SER A 320 -33.32 -15.39 -2.79
N TYR A 321 -33.72 -14.95 -3.98
CA TYR A 321 -33.20 -15.48 -5.25
C TYR A 321 -32.06 -14.64 -5.80
N SER A 322 -32.29 -13.33 -5.90
CA SER A 322 -31.25 -12.36 -6.19
C SER A 322 -31.52 -11.05 -5.48
N SER A 323 -30.46 -10.30 -5.25
CA SER A 323 -30.53 -9.01 -4.56
C SER A 323 -29.50 -8.04 -5.14
N LEU A 324 -29.89 -6.77 -5.19
CA LEU A 324 -28.96 -5.66 -5.35
C LEU A 324 -28.96 -4.88 -4.04
N GLU A 325 -27.84 -4.92 -3.33
CA GLU A 325 -27.58 -4.08 -2.18
C GLU A 325 -26.94 -2.76 -2.64
N ILE A 326 -27.52 -1.64 -2.22
CA ILE A 326 -27.01 -0.30 -2.51
C ILE A 326 -26.52 0.32 -1.20
N ARG A 327 -25.23 0.60 -1.11
CA ARG A 327 -24.60 1.28 0.02
C ARG A 327 -24.26 2.72 -0.37
N SER A 328 -25.04 3.66 0.12
CA SER A 328 -24.77 5.10 0.02
C SER A 328 -23.79 5.59 1.09
N ASP A 329 -23.70 4.88 2.21
CA ASP A 329 -22.71 5.08 3.24
C ASP A 329 -21.83 3.84 3.34
N VAL A 330 -20.58 3.94 2.88
CA VAL A 330 -19.64 2.83 2.91
C VAL A 330 -19.03 2.61 4.30
N SER A 331 -19.33 3.47 5.28
CA SER A 331 -18.89 3.30 6.66
C SER A 331 -19.79 2.38 7.49
N VAL A 332 -20.96 2.00 6.97
CA VAL A 332 -21.86 1.02 7.58
C VAL A 332 -21.76 -0.32 6.88
N GLU A 333 -21.99 -1.40 7.65
CA GLU A 333 -21.80 -2.77 7.17
C GLU A 333 -22.86 -3.21 6.15
N GLU A 334 -24.06 -2.64 6.19
CA GLU A 334 -25.21 -3.05 5.36
C GLU A 334 -25.84 -1.87 4.62
N GLY A 335 -26.26 -2.12 3.39
CA GLY A 335 -27.00 -1.19 2.54
C GLY A 335 -28.48 -1.55 2.38
N ALA A 336 -29.18 -0.75 1.58
CA ALA A 336 -30.57 -1.03 1.23
C ALA A 336 -30.65 -2.15 0.18
N ILE A 337 -31.51 -3.14 0.40
CA ILE A 337 -31.63 -4.33 -0.46
C ILE A 337 -32.89 -4.23 -1.34
N PHE A 338 -32.67 -4.32 -2.66
CA PHE A 338 -33.71 -4.27 -3.68
C PHE A 338 -33.74 -5.55 -4.51
N CYS A 339 -34.93 -5.93 -4.98
CA CYS A 339 -35.10 -6.99 -5.97
C CYS A 339 -36.42 -6.85 -6.75
N GLY A 340 -36.73 -7.79 -7.66
CA GLY A 340 -37.85 -7.63 -8.57
C GLY A 340 -37.73 -6.37 -9.42
N GLU A 341 -38.76 -5.52 -9.38
CA GLU A 341 -38.84 -4.23 -10.09
C GLU A 341 -38.90 -3.04 -9.10
N GLU A 342 -38.33 -3.19 -7.91
CA GLU A 342 -38.48 -2.23 -6.81
C GLU A 342 -37.81 -0.86 -7.06
N ILE A 343 -36.86 -0.80 -8.00
CA ILE A 343 -36.23 0.46 -8.41
C ILE A 343 -36.89 0.92 -9.70
N SER A 344 -37.71 1.97 -9.61
CA SER A 344 -38.37 2.56 -10.78
C SER A 344 -37.38 3.32 -11.66
N ASN A 345 -37.66 3.39 -12.97
CA ASN A 345 -36.90 4.22 -13.90
C ASN A 345 -36.83 5.67 -13.41
N GLY A 346 -35.62 6.23 -13.38
CA GLY A 346 -35.34 7.59 -12.95
C GLY A 346 -35.00 7.72 -11.47
N THR A 347 -35.06 6.64 -10.69
CA THR A 347 -34.65 6.65 -9.28
C THR A 347 -33.18 7.00 -9.14
N VAL A 348 -32.86 7.91 -8.22
CA VAL A 348 -31.50 8.41 -7.98
C VAL A 348 -31.04 8.02 -6.59
N PHE A 349 -29.86 7.43 -6.50
CA PHE A 349 -29.14 7.18 -5.26
C PHE A 349 -27.92 8.09 -5.18
N LYS A 350 -27.70 8.69 -4.00
CA LYS A 350 -26.57 9.58 -3.73
C LYS A 350 -25.78 9.03 -2.56
N SER A 351 -24.46 9.06 -2.66
CA SER A 351 -23.59 8.69 -1.55
C SER A 351 -23.47 9.81 -0.52
N ASN A 352 -23.16 9.41 0.72
CA ASN A 352 -22.89 10.32 1.83
C ASN A 352 -21.51 10.97 1.71
N LYS A 353 -20.56 10.25 1.10
CA LYS A 353 -19.17 10.67 0.85
C LYS A 353 -18.84 10.51 -0.63
N SER A 354 -17.61 10.16 -0.97
CA SER A 354 -17.15 9.98 -2.35
C SER A 354 -17.56 8.66 -2.99
N GLU A 355 -18.02 7.67 -2.22
CA GLU A 355 -18.24 6.31 -2.73
C GLU A 355 -19.68 5.85 -2.61
N LEU A 356 -20.18 5.21 -3.68
CA LEU A 356 -21.43 4.48 -3.71
C LEU A 356 -21.15 3.05 -4.20
N ILE A 357 -21.64 2.05 -3.48
CA ILE A 357 -21.41 0.64 -3.81
C ILE A 357 -22.73 -0.03 -4.21
N LEU A 358 -22.70 -0.73 -5.35
CA LEU A 358 -23.71 -1.69 -5.77
C LEU A 358 -23.14 -3.09 -5.63
N HIS A 359 -23.70 -3.88 -4.72
CA HIS A 359 -23.30 -5.26 -4.50
C HIS A 359 -24.43 -6.20 -4.91
N TYR A 360 -24.20 -6.97 -5.97
CA TYR A 360 -25.19 -7.90 -6.50
C TYR A 360 -24.89 -9.32 -6.04
N LYS A 361 -25.92 -10.02 -5.56
CA LYS A 361 -25.86 -11.44 -5.23
C LYS A 361 -26.92 -12.21 -5.99
N ASN A 362 -26.49 -13.28 -6.67
CA ASN A 362 -27.38 -14.28 -7.23
C ASN A 362 -27.20 -15.61 -6.52
N TYR A 363 -28.25 -16.09 -5.85
CA TYR A 363 -28.20 -17.38 -5.17
C TYR A 363 -28.39 -18.52 -6.18
N ASN A 364 -27.92 -19.72 -5.87
CA ASN A 364 -28.10 -20.88 -6.75
C ASN A 364 -29.53 -21.41 -6.61
N TYR A 365 -30.36 -21.21 -7.63
CA TYR A 365 -31.76 -21.66 -7.67
C TYR A 365 -32.06 -22.67 -8.78
N ALA A 366 -31.06 -23.12 -9.56
CA ALA A 366 -31.22 -24.28 -10.45
C ALA A 366 -31.71 -25.53 -9.72
N MET A 367 -31.47 -25.65 -8.41
CA MET A 367 -32.06 -26.72 -7.58
C MET A 367 -33.60 -26.71 -7.56
N PHE A 368 -34.24 -25.62 -7.99
CA PHE A 368 -35.70 -25.46 -8.06
C PHE A 368 -36.23 -25.40 -9.51
N GLY A 369 -35.40 -25.62 -10.54
CA GLY A 369 -35.84 -25.70 -11.94
C GLY A 369 -36.36 -24.40 -12.56
N LEU A 370 -35.99 -23.23 -12.01
CA LEU A 370 -36.43 -21.92 -12.49
C LEU A 370 -35.43 -21.37 -13.52
N GLU A 371 -35.91 -20.99 -14.71
CA GLU A 371 -35.09 -20.29 -15.70
C GLU A 371 -34.87 -18.82 -15.30
N ASN A 372 -33.64 -18.31 -15.50
CA ASN A 372 -33.32 -16.90 -15.26
C ASN A 372 -33.85 -16.01 -16.39
N TRP A 373 -35.03 -15.42 -16.18
CA TRP A 373 -35.71 -14.54 -17.13
C TRP A 373 -35.47 -13.04 -16.89
N SER A 374 -34.69 -12.69 -15.85
CA SER A 374 -34.47 -11.28 -15.48
C SER A 374 -33.76 -10.49 -16.59
N ARG A 375 -34.06 -9.19 -16.75
CA ARG A 375 -33.31 -8.30 -17.65
C ARG A 375 -31.99 -7.83 -17.03
N GLY A 376 -31.92 -7.77 -15.70
CA GLY A 376 -30.83 -7.13 -14.98
C GLY A 376 -31.10 -5.65 -14.71
N TYR A 377 -30.05 -4.84 -14.65
CA TYR A 377 -30.17 -3.40 -14.43
C TYR A 377 -29.20 -2.59 -15.28
N LYS A 378 -29.61 -1.36 -15.55
CA LYS A 378 -28.80 -0.31 -16.16
C LYS A 378 -28.98 0.99 -15.40
N ALA A 379 -27.88 1.65 -15.09
CA ALA A 379 -27.85 2.96 -14.48
C ALA A 379 -26.70 3.81 -15.05
N VAL A 380 -26.77 5.12 -14.83
CA VAL A 380 -25.72 6.07 -15.22
C VAL A 380 -25.08 6.64 -13.96
N PHE A 381 -23.75 6.62 -13.91
CA PHE A 381 -22.98 7.21 -12.83
C PHE A 381 -22.55 8.65 -13.19
N THR A 382 -22.87 9.59 -12.31
CA THR A 382 -22.48 11.00 -12.37
C THR A 382 -21.96 11.47 -11.01
N THR A 383 -21.40 12.67 -10.94
CA THR A 383 -20.90 13.24 -9.68
C THR A 383 -21.56 14.58 -9.37
N GLU A 384 -21.61 14.93 -8.09
CA GLU A 384 -22.16 16.18 -7.60
C GLU A 384 -21.24 16.75 -6.52
N ILE A 385 -21.03 18.06 -6.50
CA ILE A 385 -20.24 18.73 -5.45
C ILE A 385 -20.96 18.60 -4.11
N ILE A 386 -20.23 18.22 -3.06
CA ILE A 386 -20.75 18.26 -1.70
C ILE A 386 -20.72 19.72 -1.26
N SER A 387 -21.89 20.34 -1.14
CA SER A 387 -22.00 21.67 -0.52
C SER A 387 -21.64 21.52 0.95
N ASN A 388 -20.59 22.21 1.40
CA ASN A 388 -20.23 22.28 2.82
C ASN A 388 -21.36 22.87 3.67
#